data_AF-A0AB34Q2F6-F1
#
_entry.id   AF-A0AB34Q2F6-F1
#
_cell.length_a   1.000
_cell.length_b   1.000
_cell.length_c   1.000
_cell.angle_alpha   90.00
_cell.angle_beta   90.00
_cell.angle_gamma   90.00
#
_symmetry.space_group_name_H-M   'P 1'
#
loop_
_entity.id
_entity.type
_entity.pdbx_description
1 polymer ?
#
loop_
_entity_poly.entity_id
_entity_poly.type
_entity_poly.pdbx_seq_one_letter_code
_entity_poly.pdbx_strand_id
1 'polypeptide(L)'
;MKAKRVLRNATVAASTVGKLAAVATGAAVATAAVASAAAVAQAKATARAAGLTYVNDQQPGISRRKAGKSFSYRDADGQRIADAETLQRIRSLAIPPAYTEVWICAKPNGHLQATGRDARRRKQYRYHADWAQVRGEGKFERVIAFGTALPKLRRRLRRDLLLPGFPREKVLAIVVALLADTLVRVGNAEYARSNRSYGLTTLRNRHMEFLKGGRARLKFRGKSGQDHDIEVDDKQLVKLIRQCQQLPGQSLFQYRDDDGQLQPVDSGEVNDYLREAMGEDFTAKDFRTWGGTLAALQRLARLPLPERSSERALNQVQNDVIREVADALGNTPSVCRKAYIDPCVFEGWRAGQLQAMATGVRGERQWEAATLKFLSASRSKLKTQAKSVARRKSA
;
A
#
# COMPACT_ATOMS: atom_id res chain seq x y z
N MET A 1 27.03 -53.61 -25.65
CA MET A 1 25.93 -52.77 -26.20
C MET A 1 25.30 -51.85 -25.13
N LYS A 2 26.08 -51.10 -24.32
CA LYS A 2 25.52 -50.33 -23.16
C LYS A 2 26.13 -48.94 -22.86
N ALA A 3 26.84 -48.29 -23.79
CA ALA A 3 27.46 -46.97 -23.54
C ALA A 3 27.05 -45.83 -24.49
N LYS A 4 26.27 -46.08 -25.55
CA LYS A 4 25.90 -45.04 -26.55
C LYS A 4 24.48 -44.47 -26.43
N ARG A 5 23.69 -44.87 -25.42
CA ARG A 5 22.28 -44.43 -25.25
C ARG A 5 22.05 -43.36 -24.18
N VAL A 6 23.08 -42.96 -23.42
CA VAL A 6 22.96 -42.02 -22.29
C VAL A 6 23.25 -40.56 -22.70
N LEU A 7 23.97 -40.32 -23.80
CA LEU A 7 24.39 -38.96 -24.22
C LEU A 7 23.40 -38.22 -25.15
N ARG A 8 22.29 -38.84 -25.57
CA ARG A 8 21.24 -38.16 -26.39
C ARG A 8 20.10 -37.55 -25.56
N ASN A 9 19.92 -37.96 -24.31
CA ASN A 9 18.84 -37.42 -23.45
C ASN A 9 19.26 -36.16 -22.67
N ALA A 10 20.55 -35.97 -22.41
CA ALA A 10 21.05 -34.79 -21.69
C ALA A 10 20.96 -33.49 -22.53
N THR A 11 21.17 -33.58 -23.85
CA THR A 11 21.14 -32.42 -24.75
C THR A 11 19.71 -31.94 -25.05
N VAL A 12 18.73 -32.85 -25.06
CA VAL A 12 17.31 -32.50 -25.25
C VAL A 12 16.73 -31.90 -23.96
N ALA A 13 17.09 -32.42 -22.79
CA ALA A 13 16.67 -31.88 -21.49
C ALA A 13 17.19 -30.44 -21.27
N ALA A 14 18.45 -30.16 -21.59
CA ALA A 14 19.03 -28.81 -21.46
C ALA A 14 18.38 -27.77 -22.40
N SER A 15 18.02 -28.15 -23.65
CA SER A 15 17.33 -27.24 -24.57
C SER A 15 15.87 -26.96 -24.18
N THR A 16 15.24 -27.92 -23.51
CA THR A 16 13.82 -27.82 -23.10
C THR A 16 13.69 -26.98 -21.84
N VAL A 17 14.62 -27.14 -20.89
CA VAL A 17 14.74 -26.28 -19.70
C VAL A 17 15.06 -24.83 -20.08
N GLY A 18 15.98 -24.61 -21.03
CA GLY A 18 16.28 -23.26 -21.54
C GLY A 18 15.09 -22.58 -22.25
N LYS A 19 14.29 -23.34 -23.00
CA LYS A 19 13.07 -22.83 -23.65
C LYS A 19 11.94 -22.56 -22.66
N LEU A 20 11.74 -23.41 -21.66
CA LEU A 20 10.74 -23.19 -20.60
C LEU A 20 11.10 -21.99 -19.72
N ALA A 21 12.38 -21.82 -19.36
CA ALA A 21 12.86 -20.64 -18.65
C ALA A 21 12.69 -19.35 -19.47
N ALA A 22 12.97 -19.38 -20.77
CA ALA A 22 12.75 -18.24 -21.66
C ALA A 22 11.25 -17.90 -21.83
N VAL A 23 10.37 -18.90 -21.91
CA VAL A 23 8.92 -18.69 -21.97
C VAL A 23 8.36 -18.17 -20.65
N ALA A 24 8.83 -18.66 -19.50
CA ALA A 24 8.44 -18.16 -18.18
C ALA A 24 8.94 -16.74 -17.93
N THR A 25 10.16 -16.42 -18.37
CA THR A 25 10.71 -15.06 -18.31
C THR A 25 9.94 -14.13 -19.25
N GLY A 26 9.62 -14.58 -20.47
CA GLY A 26 8.79 -13.84 -21.41
C GLY A 26 7.37 -13.59 -20.90
N ALA A 27 6.75 -14.58 -20.26
CA ALA A 27 5.44 -14.45 -19.64
C ALA A 27 5.48 -13.50 -18.43
N ALA A 28 6.49 -13.56 -17.58
CA ALA A 28 6.66 -12.63 -16.45
C ALA A 28 6.90 -11.19 -16.93
N VAL A 29 7.73 -11.00 -17.96
CA VAL A 29 7.98 -9.68 -18.57
C VAL A 29 6.72 -9.15 -19.26
N ALA A 30 5.97 -9.98 -19.97
CA ALA A 30 4.69 -9.60 -20.58
C ALA A 30 3.66 -9.23 -19.50
N THR A 31 3.59 -9.99 -18.41
CA THR A 31 2.68 -9.71 -17.29
C THR A 31 3.04 -8.40 -16.58
N ALA A 32 4.34 -8.13 -16.37
CA ALA A 32 4.83 -6.87 -15.82
C ALA A 32 4.58 -5.68 -16.77
N ALA A 33 4.73 -5.88 -18.08
CA ALA A 33 4.44 -4.87 -19.09
C ALA A 33 2.95 -4.55 -19.16
N VAL A 34 2.07 -5.56 -19.08
CA VAL A 34 0.61 -5.39 -19.03
C VAL A 34 0.18 -4.70 -17.73
N ALA A 35 0.74 -5.08 -16.59
CA ALA A 35 0.50 -4.40 -15.31
C ALA A 35 0.97 -2.93 -15.33
N SER A 36 2.11 -2.66 -15.96
CA SER A 36 2.61 -1.29 -16.18
C SER A 36 1.68 -0.49 -17.10
N ALA A 37 1.17 -1.09 -18.18
CA ALA A 37 0.23 -0.46 -19.10
C ALA A 37 -1.11 -0.14 -18.42
N ALA A 38 -1.65 -1.05 -17.61
CA ALA A 38 -2.87 -0.84 -16.83
C ALA A 38 -2.70 0.28 -15.79
N ALA A 39 -1.59 0.29 -15.07
CA ALA A 39 -1.26 1.36 -14.12
C ALA A 39 -1.13 2.73 -14.80
N VAL A 40 -0.52 2.78 -15.99
CA VAL A 40 -0.42 4.00 -16.81
C VAL A 40 -1.80 4.42 -17.32
N ALA A 41 -2.65 3.50 -17.78
CA ALA A 41 -4.01 3.79 -18.21
C ALA A 41 -4.86 4.37 -17.07
N GLN A 42 -4.78 3.78 -15.87
CA GLN A 42 -5.46 4.28 -14.69
C GLN A 42 -4.95 5.67 -14.27
N ALA A 43 -3.65 5.91 -14.34
CA ALA A 43 -3.07 7.21 -14.05
C ALA A 43 -3.51 8.27 -15.08
N LYS A 44 -3.62 7.90 -16.37
CA LYS A 44 -4.20 8.76 -17.42
C LYS A 44 -5.66 9.09 -17.16
N ALA A 45 -6.48 8.11 -16.80
CA ALA A 45 -7.88 8.32 -16.45
C ALA A 45 -8.04 9.24 -15.24
N THR A 46 -7.22 9.03 -14.20
CA THR A 46 -7.20 9.88 -13.00
C THR A 46 -6.81 11.32 -13.36
N ALA A 47 -5.83 11.50 -14.26
CA ALA A 47 -5.37 12.83 -14.66
C ALA A 47 -6.50 13.58 -15.37
N ARG A 48 -7.16 12.92 -16.32
CA ARG A 48 -8.32 13.47 -17.05
C ARG A 48 -9.46 13.85 -16.12
N ALA A 49 -9.79 13.00 -15.14
CA ALA A 49 -10.83 13.29 -14.15
C ALA A 49 -10.51 14.53 -13.29
N ALA A 50 -9.23 14.84 -13.11
CA ALA A 50 -8.77 16.04 -12.41
C ALA A 50 -8.60 17.27 -13.31
N GLY A 51 -8.93 17.19 -14.61
CA GLY A 51 -8.61 18.24 -15.58
C GLY A 51 -7.11 18.39 -15.87
N LEU A 52 -6.32 17.38 -15.53
CA LEU A 52 -4.86 17.39 -15.63
C LEU A 52 -4.35 16.54 -16.80
N THR A 53 -3.14 16.86 -17.27
CA THR A 53 -2.43 16.10 -18.30
C THR A 53 -1.56 15.02 -17.66
N TYR A 54 -1.68 13.79 -18.17
CA TYR A 54 -0.75 12.73 -17.80
C TYR A 54 0.64 13.00 -18.41
N VAL A 55 1.67 13.07 -17.56
CA VAL A 55 3.08 13.34 -17.92
C VAL A 55 3.98 12.41 -17.13
N ASN A 56 5.17 12.10 -17.65
CA ASN A 56 6.19 11.36 -16.91
C ASN A 56 7.53 12.08 -17.06
N ASP A 57 8.49 11.74 -16.21
CA ASP A 57 9.77 12.43 -16.15
C ASP A 57 10.83 11.90 -17.13
N GLN A 58 10.42 11.06 -18.08
CA GLN A 58 11.20 10.75 -19.28
C GLN A 58 10.86 11.70 -20.43
N GLN A 59 9.78 12.47 -20.32
CA GLN A 59 9.42 13.48 -21.31
C GLN A 59 10.31 14.72 -21.19
N PRO A 60 10.47 15.50 -22.29
CA PRO A 60 11.11 16.81 -22.24
C PRO A 60 10.55 17.67 -21.10
N GLY A 61 11.44 18.34 -20.37
CA GLY A 61 11.07 19.14 -19.21
C GLY A 61 12.16 20.13 -18.83
N ILE A 62 11.94 20.81 -17.72
CA ILE A 62 12.81 21.85 -17.21
C ILE A 62 13.83 21.21 -16.26
N SER A 63 15.12 21.45 -16.53
CA SER A 63 16.22 21.01 -15.68
C SER A 63 16.64 22.12 -14.71
N ARG A 64 17.04 21.73 -13.50
CA ARG A 64 17.58 22.63 -12.47
C ARG A 64 19.11 22.53 -12.41
N ARG A 65 19.82 23.65 -12.50
CA ARG A 65 21.27 23.73 -12.33
C ARG A 65 21.64 24.69 -11.21
N LYS A 66 22.62 24.32 -10.40
CA LYS A 66 23.15 25.19 -9.34
C LYS A 66 23.84 26.41 -9.96
N ALA A 67 23.58 27.60 -9.45
CA ALA A 67 24.16 28.86 -9.89
C ALA A 67 24.55 29.70 -8.67
N GLY A 68 25.77 29.50 -8.16
CA GLY A 68 26.24 30.13 -6.93
C GLY A 68 25.36 29.76 -5.71
N LYS A 69 24.75 30.78 -5.09
CA LYS A 69 23.81 30.62 -3.96
C LYS A 69 22.36 30.31 -4.38
N SER A 70 22.07 30.27 -5.68
CA SER A 70 20.72 30.05 -6.22
C SER A 70 20.70 28.93 -7.26
N PHE A 71 19.57 28.80 -7.97
CA PHE A 71 19.39 27.85 -9.06
C PHE A 71 19.04 28.60 -10.35
N SER A 72 19.56 28.09 -11.46
CA SER A 72 19.13 28.43 -12.82
C SER A 72 18.31 27.28 -13.39
N TYR A 73 17.34 27.61 -14.22
CA TYR A 73 16.44 26.64 -14.85
C TYR A 73 16.63 26.69 -16.36
N ARG A 74 16.65 25.52 -16.99
CA ARG A 74 16.78 25.39 -18.44
C ARG A 74 15.67 24.54 -19.00
N ASP A 75 15.11 24.92 -20.12
CA ASP A 75 14.12 24.12 -20.84
C ASP A 75 14.74 22.85 -21.46
N ALA A 76 13.95 22.15 -22.27
CA ALA A 76 14.36 20.91 -22.91
C ALA A 76 15.47 21.12 -23.95
N ASP A 77 15.51 22.29 -24.58
CA ASP A 77 16.53 22.67 -25.57
C ASP A 77 17.79 23.25 -24.91
N GLY A 78 17.77 23.37 -23.58
CA GLY A 78 18.87 23.88 -22.78
C GLY A 78 18.89 25.41 -22.67
N GLN A 79 17.91 26.13 -23.20
CA GLN A 79 17.83 27.58 -23.07
C GLN A 79 17.44 27.99 -21.66
N ARG A 80 17.96 29.14 -21.21
CA ARG A 80 17.71 29.63 -19.86
C ARG A 80 16.28 30.16 -19.74
N ILE A 81 15.55 29.67 -18.74
CA ILE A 81 14.22 30.18 -18.41
C ILE A 81 14.36 31.47 -17.60
N ALA A 82 13.89 32.57 -18.16
CA ALA A 82 13.79 33.88 -17.51
C ALA A 82 12.34 34.31 -17.25
N ASP A 83 11.36 33.60 -17.82
CA ASP A 83 9.94 33.88 -17.67
C ASP A 83 9.49 33.90 -16.20
N ALA A 84 8.90 35.01 -15.77
CA ALA A 84 8.58 35.26 -14.36
C ALA A 84 7.50 34.31 -13.84
N GLU A 85 6.48 34.00 -14.64
CA GLU A 85 5.38 33.12 -14.26
C GLU A 85 5.88 31.69 -14.05
N THR A 86 6.68 31.19 -14.99
CA THR A 86 7.31 29.87 -14.89
C THR A 86 8.22 29.78 -13.67
N LEU A 87 9.04 30.80 -13.42
CA LEU A 87 9.91 30.83 -12.24
C LEU A 87 9.12 30.87 -10.92
N GLN A 88 8.01 31.62 -10.87
CA GLN A 88 7.14 31.66 -9.70
C GLN A 88 6.49 30.29 -9.44
N ARG A 89 5.99 29.63 -10.49
CA ARG A 89 5.46 28.26 -10.40
C ARG A 89 6.51 27.28 -9.89
N ILE A 90 7.74 27.34 -10.41
CA ILE A 90 8.82 26.46 -9.94
C ILE A 90 9.11 26.66 -8.45
N ARG A 91 9.10 27.92 -7.97
CA ARG A 91 9.29 28.23 -6.55
C ARG A 91 8.16 27.65 -5.68
N SER A 92 6.91 27.73 -6.13
CA SER A 92 5.75 27.20 -5.37
C SER A 92 5.79 25.68 -5.21
N LEU A 93 6.49 24.94 -6.08
CA LEU A 93 6.70 23.49 -5.94
C LEU A 93 7.57 23.10 -4.72
N ALA A 94 8.28 24.06 -4.12
CA ALA A 94 9.13 23.86 -2.95
C ALA A 94 10.04 22.61 -3.10
N ILE A 95 10.76 22.54 -4.23
CA ILE A 95 11.68 21.43 -4.53
C ILE A 95 12.92 21.61 -3.64
N PRO A 96 13.22 20.68 -2.71
CA PRO A 96 14.31 20.86 -1.76
C PRO A 96 15.65 21.17 -2.46
N PRO A 97 16.46 22.10 -1.93
CA PRO A 97 17.70 22.52 -2.57
C PRO A 97 18.72 21.37 -2.65
N ALA A 98 18.67 20.43 -1.70
CA ALA A 98 19.55 19.26 -1.66
C ALA A 98 19.24 18.20 -2.72
N TYR A 99 18.12 18.29 -3.46
CA TYR A 99 17.79 17.28 -4.47
C TYR A 99 18.68 17.39 -5.71
N THR A 100 19.17 16.25 -6.19
CA THR A 100 19.92 16.10 -7.44
C THR A 100 19.05 15.52 -8.55
N GLU A 101 19.52 15.51 -9.81
CA GLU A 101 18.80 14.96 -10.97
C GLU A 101 17.33 15.45 -11.05
N VAL A 102 17.14 16.77 -10.91
CA VAL A 102 15.80 17.36 -10.85
C VAL A 102 15.23 17.56 -12.24
N TRP A 103 14.07 16.95 -12.47
CA TRP A 103 13.21 17.19 -13.63
C TRP A 103 11.96 17.95 -13.17
N ILE A 104 11.55 18.96 -13.92
CA ILE A 104 10.35 19.76 -13.63
C ILE A 104 9.46 19.76 -14.87
N CYS A 105 8.17 19.52 -14.69
CA CYS A 105 7.23 19.50 -15.81
C CYS A 105 7.11 20.90 -16.45
N ALA A 106 7.19 20.95 -17.78
CA ALA A 106 6.98 22.17 -18.55
C ALA A 106 5.52 22.66 -18.50
N LYS A 107 4.55 21.73 -18.38
CA LYS A 107 3.13 22.04 -18.39
C LYS A 107 2.61 22.34 -16.97
N PRO A 108 2.00 23.52 -16.72
CA PRO A 108 1.39 23.83 -15.42
C PRO A 108 0.32 22.81 -15.00
N ASN A 109 -0.47 22.31 -15.96
CA ASN A 109 -1.52 21.30 -15.72
C ASN A 109 -1.03 19.84 -15.79
N GLY A 110 0.29 19.59 -15.75
CA GLY A 110 0.83 18.23 -15.66
C GLY A 110 0.58 17.61 -14.27
N HIS A 111 0.06 16.38 -14.20
CA HIS A 111 -0.24 15.79 -12.90
C HIS A 111 1.00 15.55 -12.02
N LEU A 112 2.13 15.21 -12.63
CA LEU A 112 3.44 15.16 -12.01
C LEU A 112 4.15 16.48 -12.33
N GLN A 113 4.50 17.25 -11.30
CA GLN A 113 5.07 18.58 -11.44
C GLN A 113 6.60 18.59 -11.36
N ALA A 114 7.20 17.70 -10.55
CA ALA A 114 8.65 17.55 -10.52
C ALA A 114 9.08 16.19 -9.98
N THR A 115 10.28 15.76 -10.36
CA THR A 115 11.00 14.67 -9.71
C THR A 115 12.41 15.13 -9.35
N GLY A 116 13.04 14.40 -8.43
CA GLY A 116 14.43 14.61 -8.06
C GLY A 116 14.92 13.49 -7.17
N ARG A 117 16.23 13.40 -6.95
CA ARG A 117 16.84 12.43 -6.03
C ARG A 117 17.21 13.10 -4.73
N ASP A 118 16.81 12.49 -3.62
CA ASP A 118 17.24 12.97 -2.30
C ASP A 118 18.70 12.57 -2.00
N ALA A 119 19.21 12.98 -0.83
CA ALA A 119 20.57 12.66 -0.37
C ALA A 119 20.86 11.14 -0.28
N ARG A 120 19.82 10.30 -0.30
CA ARG A 120 19.91 8.84 -0.30
C ARG A 120 19.66 8.24 -1.68
N ARG A 121 19.72 9.06 -2.74
CA ARG A 121 19.50 8.69 -4.16
C ARG A 121 18.10 8.18 -4.48
N ARG A 122 17.15 8.30 -3.55
CA ARG A 122 15.75 7.87 -3.77
C ARG A 122 15.05 8.89 -4.63
N LYS A 123 14.29 8.40 -5.62
CA LYS A 123 13.47 9.25 -6.48
C LYS A 123 12.27 9.78 -5.68
N GLN A 124 12.15 11.09 -5.63
CA GLN A 124 11.12 11.85 -4.96
C GLN A 124 10.24 12.53 -5.99
N TYR A 125 8.98 12.73 -5.67
CA TYR A 125 7.96 13.24 -6.58
C TYR A 125 7.26 14.46 -5.97
N ARG A 126 6.89 15.41 -6.83
CA ARG A 126 5.98 16.52 -6.56
C ARG A 126 4.85 16.42 -7.55
N TYR A 127 3.62 16.39 -7.06
CA TYR A 127 2.41 16.30 -7.88
C TYR A 127 1.65 17.61 -7.87
N HIS A 128 0.78 17.82 -8.87
CA HIS A 128 -0.19 18.91 -8.87
C HIS A 128 -1.13 18.81 -7.67
N ALA A 129 -1.64 19.95 -7.17
CA ALA A 129 -2.55 19.97 -6.03
C ALA A 129 -3.83 19.17 -6.32
N ASP A 130 -4.46 19.40 -7.47
CA ASP A 130 -5.68 18.71 -7.90
C ASP A 130 -5.45 17.21 -8.14
N TRP A 131 -4.22 16.79 -8.48
CA TRP A 131 -3.89 15.37 -8.57
C TRP A 131 -3.93 14.70 -7.20
N ALA A 132 -3.43 15.37 -6.17
CA ALA A 132 -3.49 14.88 -4.80
C ALA A 132 -4.95 14.87 -4.28
N GLN A 133 -5.78 15.80 -4.73
CA GLN A 133 -7.20 15.85 -4.42
C GLN A 133 -7.95 14.68 -5.05
N VAL A 134 -7.84 14.46 -6.36
CA VAL A 134 -8.57 13.36 -7.05
C VAL A 134 -8.04 11.97 -6.66
N ARG A 135 -6.71 11.80 -6.49
CA ARG A 135 -6.15 10.58 -5.87
C ARG A 135 -6.58 10.43 -4.42
N GLY A 136 -6.84 11.55 -3.74
CA GLY A 136 -7.27 11.63 -2.35
C GLY A 136 -8.74 11.28 -2.15
N GLU A 137 -9.60 11.66 -3.09
CA GLU A 137 -11.05 11.41 -3.12
C GLU A 137 -11.33 9.96 -3.54
N GLY A 138 -10.62 9.44 -4.54
CA GLY A 138 -10.73 8.03 -4.97
C GLY A 138 -10.12 7.00 -4.02
N LYS A 139 -9.22 7.41 -3.11
CA LYS A 139 -8.54 6.44 -2.20
C LYS A 139 -9.52 5.74 -1.27
N PHE A 140 -10.63 6.39 -0.92
CA PHE A 140 -11.62 5.84 0.01
C PHE A 140 -12.74 5.09 -0.70
N GLU A 141 -13.01 5.38 -1.98
CA GLU A 141 -13.84 4.47 -2.80
C GLU A 141 -13.21 3.08 -2.87
N ARG A 142 -11.88 3.01 -2.96
CA ARG A 142 -11.12 1.76 -2.95
C ARG A 142 -11.28 0.94 -1.67
N VAL A 143 -11.57 1.57 -0.53
CA VAL A 143 -11.78 0.88 0.75
C VAL A 143 -13.03 -0.01 0.69
N ILE A 144 -14.10 0.45 0.03
CA ILE A 144 -15.33 -0.33 -0.17
C ILE A 144 -15.06 -1.53 -1.08
N ALA A 145 -14.37 -1.31 -2.20
CA ALA A 145 -13.99 -2.39 -3.12
C ALA A 145 -13.11 -3.44 -2.42
N PHE A 146 -12.13 -2.99 -1.63
CA PHE A 146 -11.26 -3.87 -0.84
C PHE A 146 -12.06 -4.70 0.16
N GLY A 147 -12.93 -4.07 0.96
CA GLY A 147 -13.79 -4.75 1.92
C GLY A 147 -14.71 -5.79 1.27
N THR A 148 -15.24 -5.48 0.08
CA THR A 148 -16.08 -6.39 -0.72
C THR A 148 -15.29 -7.63 -1.19
N ALA A 149 -14.01 -7.47 -1.48
CA ALA A 149 -13.14 -8.55 -1.96
C ALA A 149 -12.52 -9.43 -0.84
N LEU A 150 -12.56 -8.99 0.43
CA LEU A 150 -12.00 -9.75 1.57
C LEU A 150 -12.51 -11.20 1.69
N PRO A 151 -13.82 -11.50 1.48
CA PRO A 151 -14.28 -12.89 1.50
C PRO A 151 -13.60 -13.79 0.47
N LYS A 152 -13.28 -13.25 -0.72
CA LYS A 152 -12.54 -13.98 -1.78
C LYS A 152 -11.10 -14.25 -1.34
N LEU A 153 -10.41 -13.25 -0.80
CA LEU A 153 -9.07 -13.43 -0.24
C LEU A 153 -9.05 -14.49 0.86
N ARG A 154 -10.00 -14.46 1.80
CA ARG A 154 -10.07 -15.47 2.87
C ARG A 154 -10.27 -16.89 2.36
N ARG A 155 -11.05 -17.08 1.29
CA ARG A 155 -11.17 -18.40 0.65
C ARG A 155 -9.84 -18.87 0.09
N ARG A 156 -9.10 -17.98 -0.60
CA ARG A 156 -7.76 -18.27 -1.12
C ARG A 156 -6.77 -18.61 0.00
N LEU A 157 -6.72 -17.79 1.06
CA LEU A 157 -5.86 -18.03 2.21
C LEU A 157 -6.13 -19.38 2.87
N ARG A 158 -7.39 -19.74 3.13
CA ARG A 158 -7.73 -21.04 3.72
C ARG A 158 -7.21 -22.21 2.88
N ARG A 159 -7.29 -22.12 1.55
CA ARG A 159 -6.80 -23.15 0.66
C ARG A 159 -5.27 -23.23 0.68
N ASP A 160 -4.60 -22.09 0.53
CA ASP A 160 -3.14 -22.05 0.36
C ASP A 160 -2.41 -22.35 1.69
N LEU A 161 -3.01 -22.01 2.84
CA LEU A 161 -2.49 -22.39 4.16
C LEU A 161 -2.49 -23.91 4.42
N LEU A 162 -3.33 -24.67 3.70
CA LEU A 162 -3.43 -26.13 3.82
C LEU A 162 -2.45 -26.89 2.93
N LEU A 163 -1.67 -26.20 2.07
CA LEU A 163 -0.72 -26.86 1.18
C LEU A 163 0.33 -27.66 1.98
N PRO A 164 0.75 -28.84 1.49
CA PRO A 164 1.85 -29.59 2.10
C PRO A 164 3.18 -28.84 1.95
N GLY A 165 4.11 -29.03 2.89
CA GLY A 165 5.40 -28.35 2.88
C GLY A 165 5.31 -26.82 3.07
N PHE A 166 6.25 -26.09 2.49
CA PHE A 166 6.33 -24.61 2.48
C PHE A 166 6.61 -24.07 1.07
N PRO A 167 5.72 -24.34 0.08
CA PRO A 167 5.80 -23.73 -1.23
C PRO A 167 5.50 -22.22 -1.13
N ARG A 168 5.83 -21.51 -2.21
CA ARG A 168 5.66 -20.05 -2.33
C ARG A 168 4.29 -19.56 -1.88
N GLU A 169 3.21 -20.17 -2.39
CA GLU A 169 1.83 -19.77 -2.14
C GLU A 169 1.47 -19.84 -0.66
N LYS A 170 1.93 -20.89 0.03
CA LYS A 170 1.65 -21.08 1.46
C LYS A 170 2.35 -20.03 2.30
N VAL A 171 3.62 -19.74 2.01
CA VAL A 171 4.40 -18.76 2.77
C VAL A 171 3.84 -17.35 2.52
N LEU A 172 3.45 -17.02 1.28
CA LEU A 172 2.75 -15.78 0.97
C LEU A 172 1.39 -15.69 1.70
N ALA A 173 0.63 -16.78 1.77
CA ALA A 173 -0.62 -16.83 2.53
C ALA A 173 -0.38 -16.60 4.03
N ILE A 174 0.69 -17.15 4.62
CA ILE A 174 1.09 -16.89 6.01
C ILE A 174 1.42 -15.40 6.21
N VAL A 175 2.21 -14.81 5.32
CA VAL A 175 2.57 -13.38 5.39
C VAL A 175 1.33 -12.49 5.27
N VAL A 176 0.40 -12.80 4.37
CA VAL A 176 -0.84 -12.04 4.19
C VAL A 176 -1.80 -12.23 5.35
N ALA A 177 -1.89 -13.43 5.94
CA ALA A 177 -2.67 -13.65 7.15
C ALA A 177 -2.12 -12.82 8.31
N LEU A 178 -0.79 -12.80 8.48
CA LEU A 178 -0.14 -11.96 9.49
C LEU A 178 -0.30 -10.46 9.23
N LEU A 179 -0.28 -10.03 7.95
CA LEU A 179 -0.60 -8.66 7.55
C LEU A 179 -2.03 -8.28 7.94
N ALA A 180 -2.99 -9.17 7.72
CA ALA A 180 -4.40 -8.93 8.05
C ALA A 180 -4.62 -8.81 9.56
N ASP A 181 -3.93 -9.64 10.35
CA ASP A 181 -4.02 -9.69 11.81
C ASP A 181 -3.35 -8.47 12.47
N THR A 182 -2.15 -8.10 12.00
CA THR A 182 -1.31 -7.10 12.69
C THR A 182 -1.30 -5.71 12.04
N LEU A 183 -1.74 -5.61 10.78
CA LEU A 183 -1.63 -4.41 9.95
C LEU A 183 -0.19 -3.88 9.79
N VAL A 184 0.83 -4.67 10.13
CA VAL A 184 2.24 -4.30 9.98
C VAL A 184 2.57 -4.07 8.51
N ARG A 185 3.46 -3.11 8.24
CA ARG A 185 3.89 -2.86 6.86
C ARG A 185 4.64 -4.08 6.31
N VAL A 186 4.39 -4.42 5.06
CA VAL A 186 5.09 -5.51 4.35
C VAL A 186 6.62 -5.34 4.37
N GLY A 187 7.14 -4.12 4.35
CA GLY A 187 8.58 -3.86 4.33
C GLY A 187 9.19 -4.01 2.95
N ASN A 188 10.45 -3.61 2.80
CA ASN A 188 11.24 -3.79 1.57
C ASN A 188 12.71 -3.95 1.98
N ALA A 189 13.41 -4.89 1.35
CA ALA A 189 14.82 -5.21 1.60
C ALA A 189 15.75 -3.99 1.56
N GLU A 190 15.53 -3.04 0.64
CA GLU A 190 16.35 -1.82 0.53
C GLU A 190 16.25 -0.96 1.80
N TYR A 191 15.05 -0.80 2.34
CA TYR A 191 14.81 -0.05 3.57
C TYR A 191 15.38 -0.77 4.80
N ALA A 192 15.32 -2.09 4.83
CA ALA A 192 15.89 -2.90 5.91
C ALA A 192 17.41 -2.77 5.97
N ARG A 193 18.09 -2.81 4.82
CA ARG A 193 19.55 -2.64 4.75
C ARG A 193 19.99 -1.22 5.11
N SER A 194 19.35 -0.22 4.53
CA SER A 194 19.77 1.18 4.67
C SER A 194 19.42 1.82 6.02
N ASN A 195 18.34 1.37 6.68
CA ASN A 195 17.83 2.02 7.89
C ASN A 195 17.77 1.12 9.13
N ARG A 196 18.11 -0.17 8.99
CA ARG A 196 17.81 -1.19 10.00
C ARG A 196 16.33 -1.15 10.43
N SER A 197 15.45 -0.87 9.47
CA SER A 197 14.00 -0.80 9.65
C SER A 197 13.32 -1.97 8.95
N TYR A 198 12.55 -2.76 9.70
CA TYR A 198 11.94 -3.99 9.20
C TYR A 198 10.44 -3.82 8.96
N GLY A 199 9.92 -4.63 8.05
CA GLY A 199 8.51 -4.98 7.89
C GLY A 199 8.39 -6.48 7.61
N LEU A 200 7.17 -7.00 7.44
CA LEU A 200 6.87 -8.44 7.41
C LEU A 200 7.86 -9.27 6.56
N THR A 201 8.07 -8.91 5.29
CA THR A 201 8.95 -9.62 4.33
C THR A 201 10.44 -9.53 4.64
N THR A 202 10.82 -8.67 5.58
CA THR A 202 12.21 -8.45 5.99
C THR A 202 12.46 -8.87 7.44
N LEU A 203 11.45 -9.44 8.11
CA LEU A 203 11.60 -9.96 9.46
C LEU A 203 12.62 -11.10 9.49
N ARG A 204 13.35 -11.18 10.59
CA ARG A 204 14.33 -12.23 10.87
C ARG A 204 13.82 -13.10 12.01
N ASN A 205 14.37 -14.30 12.14
CA ASN A 205 14.00 -15.24 13.20
C ASN A 205 14.03 -14.62 14.60
N ARG A 206 15.00 -13.73 14.87
CA ARG A 206 15.15 -13.00 16.15
C ARG A 206 14.02 -12.00 16.47
N HIS A 207 13.22 -11.60 15.48
CA HIS A 207 12.13 -10.63 15.68
C HIS A 207 10.83 -11.31 16.13
N MET A 208 10.80 -12.64 16.21
CA MET A 208 9.63 -13.41 16.62
C MET A 208 9.96 -14.23 17.86
N GLU A 209 9.22 -13.97 18.93
CA GLU A 209 9.27 -14.70 20.19
C GLU A 209 8.01 -15.56 20.32
N PHE A 210 8.15 -16.86 20.59
CA PHE A 210 7.00 -17.74 20.77
C PHE A 210 6.66 -17.87 22.26
N LEU A 211 5.40 -17.57 22.61
CA LEU A 211 4.93 -17.50 23.99
C LEU A 211 4.13 -18.75 24.38
N LYS A 212 3.87 -18.89 25.69
CA LYS A 212 2.96 -19.90 26.24
C LYS A 212 1.52 -19.68 25.71
N GLY A 213 0.75 -20.77 25.65
CA GLY A 213 -0.66 -20.73 25.20
C GLY A 213 -0.85 -20.71 23.68
N GLY A 214 0.22 -20.88 22.89
CA GLY A 214 0.15 -20.86 21.43
C GLY A 214 0.16 -19.47 20.82
N ARG A 215 0.60 -18.46 21.59
CA ARG A 215 0.74 -17.07 21.15
C ARG A 215 2.16 -16.78 20.65
N ALA A 216 2.35 -15.68 19.96
CA ALA A 216 3.67 -15.17 19.59
C ALA A 216 3.74 -13.64 19.75
N ARG A 217 4.96 -13.12 19.84
CA ARG A 217 5.24 -11.69 20.02
C ARG A 217 6.27 -11.24 18.98
N LEU A 218 5.87 -10.27 18.17
CA LEU A 218 6.70 -9.62 17.17
C LEU A 218 7.36 -8.37 17.78
N LYS A 219 8.69 -8.37 17.85
CA LYS A 219 9.49 -7.23 18.34
C LYS A 219 10.51 -6.81 17.30
N PHE A 220 10.36 -5.62 16.74
CA PHE A 220 11.29 -5.09 15.75
C PHE A 220 11.20 -3.58 15.59
N ARG A 221 12.29 -2.98 15.11
CA ARG A 221 12.32 -1.57 14.72
C ARG A 221 11.79 -1.39 13.30
N GLY A 222 10.70 -0.66 13.13
CA GLY A 222 10.00 -0.42 11.88
C GLY A 222 10.40 0.88 11.16
N LYS A 223 9.50 1.33 10.28
CA LYS A 223 9.67 2.57 9.49
C LYS A 223 9.85 3.78 10.41
N SER A 224 10.76 4.69 10.02
CA SER A 224 11.11 5.89 10.80
C SER A 224 11.67 5.58 12.21
N GLY A 225 12.14 4.35 12.41
CA GLY A 225 12.76 3.94 13.66
C GLY A 225 11.81 3.63 14.81
N GLN A 226 10.50 3.57 14.55
CA GLN A 226 9.48 3.23 15.53
C GLN A 226 9.59 1.78 15.98
N ASP A 227 9.52 1.53 17.28
CA ASP A 227 9.51 0.17 17.83
C ASP A 227 8.11 -0.42 17.73
N HIS A 228 8.04 -1.64 17.20
CA HIS A 228 6.83 -2.45 17.15
C HIS A 228 6.96 -3.58 18.16
N ASP A 229 5.90 -3.73 18.96
CA ASP A 229 5.74 -4.79 19.92
C ASP A 229 4.29 -5.28 19.86
N ILE A 230 4.07 -6.40 19.17
CA ILE A 230 2.73 -6.86 18.75
C ILE A 230 2.56 -8.32 19.13
N GLU A 231 1.46 -8.63 19.81
CA GLU A 231 1.06 -10.01 20.13
C GLU A 231 0.20 -10.61 19.00
N VAL A 232 0.39 -11.89 18.72
CA VAL A 232 -0.34 -12.69 17.72
C VAL A 232 -0.94 -13.89 18.43
N ASP A 233 -2.28 -13.97 18.43
CA ASP A 233 -3.04 -14.93 19.24
C ASP A 233 -3.68 -16.06 18.43
N ASP A 234 -3.64 -15.99 17.09
CA ASP A 234 -4.10 -17.08 16.23
C ASP A 234 -3.13 -18.27 16.34
N LYS A 235 -3.52 -19.27 17.12
CA LYS A 235 -2.73 -20.48 17.39
C LYS A 235 -2.34 -21.24 16.11
N GLN A 236 -3.20 -21.24 15.08
CA GLN A 236 -2.91 -21.92 13.82
C GLN A 236 -1.87 -21.15 13.03
N LEU A 237 -2.04 -19.83 12.93
CA LEU A 237 -1.07 -18.95 12.27
C LEU A 237 0.28 -19.00 12.98
N VAL A 238 0.31 -18.92 14.31
CA VAL A 238 1.53 -19.02 15.11
C VAL A 238 2.25 -20.35 14.89
N LYS A 239 1.51 -21.47 14.81
CA LYS A 239 2.09 -22.78 14.49
C LYS A 239 2.76 -22.77 13.11
N LEU A 240 2.11 -22.20 12.10
CA LEU A 240 2.67 -22.11 10.74
C LEU A 240 3.91 -21.22 10.70
N ILE A 241 3.90 -20.06 11.37
CA ILE A 241 5.05 -19.16 11.45
C ILE A 241 6.22 -19.84 12.17
N ARG A 242 5.95 -20.59 13.26
CA ARG A 242 6.97 -21.37 13.96
C ARG A 242 7.65 -22.36 13.03
N GLN A 243 6.90 -23.03 12.17
CA GLN A 243 7.46 -23.95 11.18
C GLN A 243 8.28 -23.23 10.10
N CYS A 244 7.86 -22.04 9.65
CA CYS A 244 8.70 -21.20 8.78
C CYS A 244 10.03 -20.83 9.44
N GLN A 245 10.04 -20.51 10.73
CA GLN A 245 11.25 -20.17 11.48
C GLN A 245 12.27 -21.33 11.54
N GLN A 246 11.82 -22.58 11.41
CA GLN A 246 12.70 -23.76 11.39
C GLN A 246 13.40 -23.97 10.04
N LEU A 247 13.03 -23.24 9.00
CA LEU A 247 13.74 -23.30 7.72
C LEU A 247 15.14 -22.68 7.87
N PRO A 248 16.20 -23.29 7.29
CA PRO A 248 17.57 -22.79 7.40
C PRO A 248 17.73 -21.33 6.96
N GLY A 249 18.43 -20.50 7.74
CA GLY A 249 18.73 -19.11 7.38
C GLY A 249 18.28 -18.11 8.43
N GLN A 250 18.37 -16.82 8.10
CA GLN A 250 18.00 -15.73 9.02
C GLN A 250 16.60 -15.16 8.78
N SER A 251 16.07 -15.29 7.57
CA SER A 251 14.76 -14.75 7.19
C SER A 251 13.65 -15.54 7.87
N LEU A 252 12.68 -14.83 8.45
CA LEU A 252 11.52 -15.48 9.09
C LEU A 252 10.56 -16.08 8.06
N PHE A 253 10.40 -15.42 6.91
CA PHE A 253 9.54 -15.87 5.83
C PHE A 253 10.38 -16.16 4.59
N GLN A 254 10.42 -17.44 4.27
CA GLN A 254 11.08 -17.99 3.09
C GLN A 254 10.37 -19.27 2.68
N TYR A 255 10.37 -19.57 1.39
CA TYR A 255 9.74 -20.76 0.82
C TYR A 255 10.77 -21.64 0.12
N ARG A 256 10.41 -22.90 -0.12
CA ARG A 256 11.15 -23.78 -1.03
C ARG A 256 10.59 -23.61 -2.42
N ASP A 257 11.44 -23.28 -3.39
CA ASP A 257 11.08 -23.29 -4.81
C ASP A 257 11.08 -24.71 -5.37
N ASP A 258 10.79 -24.83 -6.67
CA ASP A 258 10.68 -26.11 -7.37
C ASP A 258 12.02 -26.86 -7.43
N ASP A 259 13.15 -26.14 -7.34
CA ASP A 259 14.50 -26.70 -7.27
C ASP A 259 14.92 -27.06 -5.82
N GLY A 260 14.01 -26.88 -4.86
CA GLY A 260 14.22 -27.15 -3.44
C GLY A 260 15.05 -26.08 -2.71
N GLN A 261 15.42 -24.99 -3.40
CA GLN A 261 16.19 -23.89 -2.85
C GLN A 261 15.32 -22.97 -1.99
N LEU A 262 15.92 -22.34 -0.99
CA LEU A 262 15.23 -21.43 -0.10
C LEU A 262 15.25 -20.01 -0.66
N GLN A 263 14.07 -19.46 -0.91
CA GLN A 263 13.88 -18.10 -1.40
C GLN A 263 13.23 -17.23 -0.32
N PRO A 264 13.81 -16.08 0.05
CA PRO A 264 13.14 -15.13 0.93
C PRO A 264 11.94 -14.51 0.22
N VAL A 265 10.86 -14.28 0.96
CA VAL A 265 9.70 -13.57 0.41
C VAL A 265 10.04 -12.10 0.18
N ASP A 266 9.66 -11.55 -0.97
CA ASP A 266 9.74 -10.12 -1.24
C ASP A 266 8.37 -9.40 -1.27
N SER A 267 8.42 -8.06 -1.21
CA SER A 267 7.21 -7.24 -1.14
C SER A 267 6.39 -7.20 -2.43
N GLY A 268 7.04 -7.40 -3.58
CA GLY A 268 6.39 -7.55 -4.88
C GLY A 268 5.54 -8.81 -4.90
N GLU A 269 6.11 -9.94 -4.49
CA GLU A 269 5.39 -11.23 -4.44
C GLU A 269 4.13 -11.16 -3.55
N VAL A 270 4.20 -10.46 -2.42
CA VAL A 270 3.03 -10.26 -1.55
C VAL A 270 1.94 -9.46 -2.28
N ASN A 271 2.29 -8.38 -2.98
CA ASN A 271 1.29 -7.59 -3.72
C ASN A 271 0.74 -8.36 -4.93
N ASP A 272 1.57 -9.16 -5.60
CA ASP A 272 1.15 -10.01 -6.71
C ASP A 272 0.16 -11.07 -6.24
N TYR A 273 0.45 -11.72 -5.11
CA TYR A 273 -0.47 -12.66 -4.49
C TYR A 273 -1.80 -12.02 -4.12
N LEU A 274 -1.81 -10.79 -3.57
CA LEU A 274 -3.04 -10.06 -3.26
C LEU A 274 -3.86 -9.76 -4.53
N ARG A 275 -3.20 -9.30 -5.59
CA ARG A 275 -3.82 -9.01 -6.88
C ARG A 275 -4.46 -10.24 -7.48
N GLU A 276 -3.76 -11.37 -7.50
CA GLU A 276 -4.29 -12.65 -7.99
C GLU A 276 -5.43 -13.18 -7.12
N ALA A 277 -5.28 -13.13 -5.80
CA ALA A 277 -6.28 -13.64 -4.86
C ALA A 277 -7.58 -12.84 -4.89
N MET A 278 -7.49 -11.52 -5.09
CA MET A 278 -8.64 -10.62 -5.01
C MET A 278 -9.21 -10.29 -6.40
N GLY A 279 -8.41 -10.33 -7.46
CA GLY A 279 -8.83 -10.05 -8.85
C GLY A 279 -8.90 -8.56 -9.19
N GLU A 280 -8.21 -7.73 -8.42
CA GLU A 280 -8.16 -6.27 -8.49
C GLU A 280 -6.75 -5.86 -8.07
N ASP A 281 -6.25 -4.69 -8.45
CA ASP A 281 -4.86 -4.26 -8.20
C ASP A 281 -4.54 -3.90 -6.73
N PHE A 282 -5.17 -4.57 -5.76
CA PHE A 282 -5.00 -4.32 -4.34
C PHE A 282 -3.57 -4.61 -3.88
N THR A 283 -3.16 -3.83 -2.89
CA THR A 283 -1.82 -3.85 -2.31
C THR A 283 -1.93 -4.00 -0.81
N ALA A 284 -0.80 -4.29 -0.16
CA ALA A 284 -0.75 -4.33 1.29
C ALA A 284 -1.08 -2.99 1.99
N LYS A 285 -1.03 -1.87 1.26
CA LYS A 285 -1.48 -0.58 1.80
C LYS A 285 -3.00 -0.58 2.03
N ASP A 286 -3.76 -1.26 1.16
CA ASP A 286 -5.22 -1.28 1.23
C ASP A 286 -5.70 -1.97 2.52
N PHE A 287 -5.00 -3.02 2.98
CA PHE A 287 -5.20 -3.61 4.31
C PHE A 287 -5.13 -2.60 5.44
N ARG A 288 -4.10 -1.75 5.42
CA ARG A 288 -3.88 -0.76 6.47
C ARG A 288 -4.93 0.35 6.43
N THR A 289 -5.41 0.73 5.25
CA THR A 289 -6.50 1.71 5.11
C THR A 289 -7.85 1.11 5.53
N TRP A 290 -8.16 -0.12 5.13
CA TRP A 290 -9.35 -0.83 5.62
C TRP A 290 -9.31 -1.02 7.13
N GLY A 291 -8.22 -1.57 7.65
CA GLY A 291 -8.03 -1.82 9.07
C GLY A 291 -8.06 -0.53 9.91
N GLY A 292 -7.42 0.55 9.45
CA GLY A 292 -7.51 1.86 10.11
C GLY A 292 -8.93 2.42 10.14
N THR A 293 -9.66 2.30 9.03
CA THR A 293 -11.06 2.72 8.92
C THR A 293 -11.98 1.91 9.84
N LEU A 294 -11.86 0.59 9.80
CA LEU A 294 -12.62 -0.34 10.64
C LEU A 294 -12.35 -0.10 12.14
N ALA A 295 -11.07 0.04 12.50
CA ALA A 295 -10.64 0.29 13.87
C ALA A 295 -11.18 1.63 14.43
N ALA A 296 -11.17 2.69 13.61
CA ALA A 296 -11.74 3.98 13.99
C ALA A 296 -13.27 3.90 14.14
N LEU A 297 -13.93 3.23 13.20
CA LEU A 297 -15.39 3.04 13.21
C LEU A 297 -15.85 2.25 14.43
N GLN A 298 -15.20 1.14 14.75
CA GLN A 298 -15.52 0.32 15.92
C GLN A 298 -15.39 1.10 17.24
N ARG A 299 -14.34 1.92 17.36
CA ARG A 299 -14.11 2.75 18.55
C ARG A 299 -15.18 3.83 18.66
N LEU A 300 -15.37 4.62 17.61
CA LEU A 300 -16.35 5.71 17.61
C LEU A 300 -17.78 5.20 17.81
N ALA A 301 -18.14 4.04 17.25
CA ALA A 301 -19.45 3.43 17.44
C ALA A 301 -19.76 3.06 18.90
N ARG A 302 -18.73 2.88 19.75
CA ARG A 302 -18.87 2.57 21.18
C ARG A 302 -18.85 3.83 22.06
N LEU A 303 -18.55 4.99 21.50
CA LEU A 303 -18.48 6.25 22.22
C LEU A 303 -19.79 7.02 22.04
N PRO A 304 -20.50 7.37 23.15
CA PRO A 304 -21.67 8.22 23.05
C PRO A 304 -21.27 9.61 22.52
N LEU A 305 -22.24 10.31 21.92
CA LEU A 305 -22.04 11.72 21.61
C LEU A 305 -21.98 12.51 22.93
N PRO A 306 -21.06 13.49 23.08
CA PRO A 306 -21.00 14.32 24.27
C PRO A 306 -22.34 15.06 24.49
N GLU A 307 -22.85 15.05 25.73
CA GLU A 307 -24.11 15.72 26.11
C GLU A 307 -24.13 17.20 25.71
N ARG A 308 -22.99 17.88 25.83
CA ARG A 308 -22.73 19.19 25.24
C ARG A 308 -21.82 19.02 24.03
N SER A 309 -22.43 18.81 22.86
CA SER A 309 -21.76 18.62 21.57
C SER A 309 -21.13 19.91 21.03
N SER A 310 -20.30 20.59 21.83
CA SER A 310 -19.45 21.66 21.29
C SER A 310 -18.48 21.09 20.25
N GLU A 311 -18.16 21.87 19.23
CA GLU A 311 -17.17 21.47 18.21
C GLU A 311 -15.83 21.06 18.85
N ARG A 312 -15.43 21.71 19.94
CA ARG A 312 -14.22 21.35 20.69
C ARG A 312 -14.32 19.93 21.27
N ALA A 313 -15.44 19.59 21.91
CA ALA A 313 -15.64 18.27 22.51
C ALA A 313 -15.68 17.16 21.44
N LEU A 314 -16.39 17.40 20.33
CA LEU A 314 -16.44 16.44 19.21
C LEU A 314 -15.07 16.22 18.59
N ASN A 315 -14.31 17.29 18.35
CA ASN A 315 -12.96 17.20 17.80
C ASN A 315 -11.99 16.49 18.76
N GLN A 316 -12.15 16.68 20.07
CA GLN A 316 -11.33 16.00 21.07
C GLN A 316 -11.51 14.47 20.98
N VAL A 317 -12.76 13.99 21.00
CA VAL A 317 -13.04 12.55 20.88
C VAL A 317 -12.50 11.97 19.57
N GLN A 318 -12.70 12.67 18.45
CA GLN A 318 -12.16 12.23 17.16
C GLN A 318 -10.63 12.18 17.17
N ASN A 319 -9.97 13.18 17.76
CA ASN A 319 -8.51 13.22 17.88
C ASN A 319 -7.98 12.06 18.73
N ASP A 320 -8.69 11.70 19.80
CA ASP A 320 -8.30 10.61 20.70
C ASP A 320 -8.35 9.27 19.96
N VAL A 321 -9.45 8.99 19.26
CA VAL A 321 -9.55 7.80 18.40
C VAL A 321 -8.49 7.79 17.31
N ILE A 322 -8.20 8.94 16.68
CA ILE A 322 -7.15 9.03 15.66
C ILE A 322 -5.78 8.71 16.24
N ARG A 323 -5.47 9.16 17.47
CA ARG A 323 -4.20 8.85 18.15
C ARG A 323 -4.07 7.36 18.37
N GLU A 324 -5.09 6.72 18.94
CA GLU A 324 -5.08 5.27 19.16
C GLU A 324 -4.89 4.46 17.86
N VAL A 325 -5.61 4.82 16.80
CA VAL A 325 -5.47 4.14 15.50
C VAL A 325 -4.12 4.43 14.86
N ALA A 326 -3.59 5.65 15.03
CA ALA A 326 -2.26 6.01 14.53
C ALA A 326 -1.16 5.20 15.23
N ASP A 327 -1.27 5.03 16.54
CA ASP A 327 -0.33 4.24 17.35
C ASP A 327 -0.37 2.76 16.92
N ALA A 328 -1.57 2.17 16.81
CA ALA A 328 -1.74 0.80 16.33
C ALA A 328 -1.16 0.58 14.93
N LEU A 329 -1.30 1.56 14.03
CA LEU A 329 -0.75 1.47 12.67
C LEU A 329 0.73 1.85 12.58
N GLY A 330 1.32 2.43 13.62
CA GLY A 330 2.64 3.03 13.57
C GLY A 330 2.74 4.18 12.58
N ASN A 331 1.89 5.20 12.74
CA ASN A 331 1.80 6.42 11.94
C ASN A 331 1.71 7.64 12.87
N THR A 332 1.95 8.85 12.34
CA THR A 332 1.54 10.07 13.07
C THR A 332 0.02 10.28 12.95
N PRO A 333 -0.63 10.95 13.93
CA PRO A 333 -2.08 11.23 13.88
C PRO A 333 -2.51 11.96 12.61
N SER A 334 -1.71 12.93 12.15
CA SER A 334 -1.98 13.69 10.91
C SER A 334 -1.96 12.79 9.67
N VAL A 335 -0.98 11.88 9.56
CA VAL A 335 -0.90 10.92 8.46
C VAL A 335 -2.04 9.90 8.55
N CYS A 336 -2.38 9.42 9.75
CA CYS A 336 -3.48 8.50 9.98
C CYS A 336 -4.81 9.08 9.50
N ARG A 337 -5.16 10.27 9.99
CA ARG A 337 -6.36 11.02 9.59
C ARG A 337 -6.42 11.23 8.07
N LYS A 338 -5.32 11.65 7.45
CA LYS A 338 -5.32 12.01 6.02
C LYS A 338 -5.31 10.81 5.08
N ALA A 339 -4.80 9.65 5.49
CA ALA A 339 -4.50 8.56 4.54
C ALA A 339 -5.03 7.17 4.91
N TYR A 340 -5.48 6.95 6.14
CA TYR A 340 -5.83 5.61 6.64
C TYR A 340 -7.25 5.49 7.20
N ILE A 341 -7.89 6.60 7.59
CA ILE A 341 -9.26 6.57 8.12
C ILE A 341 -10.20 7.26 7.13
N ASP A 342 -11.22 6.55 6.67
CA ASP A 342 -12.27 7.12 5.83
C ASP A 342 -13.02 8.24 6.57
N PRO A 343 -13.15 9.45 5.98
CA PRO A 343 -13.77 10.60 6.63
C PRO A 343 -15.25 10.41 6.94
N CYS A 344 -15.97 9.55 6.21
CA CYS A 344 -17.36 9.27 6.53
C CYS A 344 -17.54 8.62 7.90
N VAL A 345 -16.50 7.97 8.45
CA VAL A 345 -16.55 7.46 9.83
C VAL A 345 -16.77 8.61 10.82
N PHE A 346 -16.06 9.73 10.63
CA PHE A 346 -16.17 10.90 11.50
C PHE A 346 -17.53 11.59 11.36
N GLU A 347 -18.02 11.73 10.13
CA GLU A 347 -19.34 12.31 9.82
C GLU A 347 -20.48 11.44 10.37
N GLY A 348 -20.40 10.12 10.16
CA GLY A 348 -21.39 9.17 10.65
C GLY A 348 -21.46 9.11 12.16
N TRP A 349 -20.32 9.23 12.84
CA TRP A 349 -20.29 9.30 14.30
C TRP A 349 -21.00 10.56 14.81
N ARG A 350 -20.68 11.73 14.24
CA ARG A 350 -21.34 13.01 14.58
C ARG A 350 -22.85 12.97 14.34
N ALA A 351 -23.29 12.21 13.35
CA ALA A 351 -24.71 12.01 13.04
C ALA A 351 -25.38 10.89 13.86
N GLY A 352 -24.69 10.27 14.84
CA GLY A 352 -25.21 9.16 15.65
C GLY A 352 -25.42 7.85 14.89
N GLN A 353 -24.97 7.77 13.64
CA GLN A 353 -25.24 6.64 12.74
C GLN A 353 -24.40 5.42 13.09
N LEU A 354 -23.18 5.61 13.62
CA LEU A 354 -22.30 4.50 13.95
C LEU A 354 -22.81 3.69 15.15
N GLN A 355 -23.34 4.37 16.16
CA GLN A 355 -23.93 3.75 17.34
C GLN A 355 -25.15 2.92 16.94
N ALA A 356 -26.04 3.48 16.12
CA ALA A 356 -27.21 2.76 15.60
C ALA A 356 -26.82 1.54 14.76
N MET A 357 -25.80 1.68 13.90
CA MET A 357 -25.26 0.59 13.09
C MET A 357 -24.63 -0.53 13.92
N ALA A 358 -24.03 -0.19 15.07
CA ALA A 358 -23.36 -1.15 15.95
C ALA A 358 -24.32 -2.00 16.79
N THR A 359 -25.61 -1.63 16.86
CA THR A 359 -26.63 -2.40 17.56
C THR A 359 -26.70 -3.83 17.02
N GLY A 360 -26.43 -4.82 17.89
CA GLY A 360 -26.45 -6.23 17.53
C GLY A 360 -25.19 -6.77 16.83
N VAL A 361 -24.16 -5.93 16.63
CA VAL A 361 -22.88 -6.35 16.04
C VAL A 361 -21.95 -6.91 17.11
N ARG A 362 -21.72 -8.23 17.09
CA ARG A 362 -20.95 -8.95 18.11
C ARG A 362 -19.60 -9.46 17.62
N GLY A 363 -19.51 -9.88 16.35
CA GLY A 363 -18.31 -10.50 15.78
C GLY A 363 -17.58 -9.65 14.75
N GLU A 364 -16.31 -9.95 14.49
CA GLU A 364 -15.47 -9.22 13.52
C GLU A 364 -16.09 -9.19 12.11
N ARG A 365 -16.60 -10.32 11.61
CA ARG A 365 -17.24 -10.39 10.29
C ARG A 365 -18.50 -9.53 10.21
N GLN A 366 -19.23 -9.40 11.32
CA GLN A 366 -20.40 -8.54 11.39
C GLN A 366 -19.97 -7.07 11.38
N TRP A 367 -18.88 -6.72 12.07
CA TRP A 367 -18.29 -5.38 12.02
C TRP A 367 -17.83 -4.99 10.62
N GLU A 368 -17.20 -5.91 9.90
CA GLU A 368 -16.80 -5.67 8.50
C GLU A 368 -17.99 -5.46 7.59
N ALA A 369 -19.01 -6.32 7.69
CA ALA A 369 -20.23 -6.19 6.88
C ALA A 369 -20.99 -4.89 7.20
N ALA A 370 -21.10 -4.54 8.48
CA ALA A 370 -21.71 -3.29 8.93
C ALA A 370 -20.94 -2.06 8.41
N THR A 371 -19.61 -2.09 8.51
CA THR A 371 -18.72 -1.05 7.96
C THR A 371 -18.90 -0.91 6.46
N LEU A 372 -18.92 -2.02 5.71
CA LEU A 372 -19.10 -2.00 4.27
C LEU A 372 -20.46 -1.39 3.88
N LYS A 373 -21.53 -1.80 4.57
CA LYS A 373 -22.88 -1.26 4.36
C LYS A 373 -22.94 0.24 4.67
N PHE A 374 -22.35 0.67 5.78
CA PHE A 374 -22.28 2.07 6.17
C PHE A 374 -21.53 2.91 5.13
N LEU A 375 -20.30 2.53 4.77
CA LEU A 375 -19.49 3.27 3.81
C LEU A 375 -20.16 3.34 2.43
N SER A 376 -20.76 2.23 1.96
CA SER A 376 -21.48 2.19 0.69
C SER A 376 -22.69 3.14 0.68
N ALA A 377 -23.48 3.15 1.76
CA ALA A 377 -24.63 4.04 1.89
C ALA A 377 -24.19 5.52 1.94
N SER A 378 -23.14 5.83 2.70
CA SER A 378 -22.62 7.19 2.80
C SER A 378 -22.09 7.72 1.46
N ARG A 379 -21.44 6.86 0.65
CA ARG A 379 -20.96 7.24 -0.69
C ARG A 379 -22.09 7.44 -1.69
N SER A 380 -23.12 6.61 -1.64
CA SER A 380 -24.33 6.80 -2.46
C SER A 380 -24.99 8.16 -2.16
N LYS A 381 -25.12 8.53 -0.88
CA LYS A 381 -25.64 9.84 -0.47
C LYS A 381 -24.79 11.00 -1.00
N LEU A 382 -23.47 10.93 -0.84
CA LEU A 382 -22.55 11.98 -1.34
C LEU A 382 -22.64 12.15 -2.86
N LYS A 383 -22.71 11.05 -3.63
CA LYS A 383 -22.87 11.10 -5.10
C LYS A 383 -24.19 11.77 -5.50
N THR A 384 -25.28 11.47 -4.79
CA THR A 384 -26.59 12.10 -5.05
C THR A 384 -26.57 13.60 -4.73
N GLN A 385 -25.96 14.00 -3.60
CA GLN A 385 -25.80 15.41 -3.23
C GLN A 385 -24.91 16.17 -4.24
N ALA A 386 -23.81 15.59 -4.69
CA ALA A 386 -22.95 16.20 -5.70
C ALA A 386 -23.71 16.44 -7.03
N LYS A 387 -24.52 15.45 -7.47
CA LYS A 387 -25.35 15.58 -8.67
C LYS A 387 -26.42 16.68 -8.54
N SER A 388 -27.05 16.83 -7.37
CA SER A 388 -28.06 17.87 -7.16
C SER A 388 -27.43 19.28 -7.13
N VAL A 389 -26.26 19.43 -6.51
CA VAL A 389 -25.50 20.70 -6.51
C VAL A 389 -25.03 21.06 -7.92
N ALA A 390 -24.55 20.10 -8.70
CA ALA A 390 -24.14 20.33 -10.09
C ALA A 390 -25.33 20.79 -10.95
N ARG A 391 -26.49 20.15 -10.82
CA ARG A 391 -27.73 20.54 -11.53
C ARG A 391 -28.20 21.97 -11.19
N ARG A 392 -28.04 22.39 -9.93
CA ARG A 392 -28.38 23.76 -9.47
C ARG A 392 -27.40 24.84 -9.92
N LYS A 393 -26.17 24.47 -10.30
CA LYS A 393 -25.17 25.41 -10.85
C LYS A 393 -25.25 25.55 -12.37
N SER A 394 -25.89 24.58 -13.04
CA SER A 394 -26.09 24.56 -14.49
C SER A 394 -27.46 25.06 -14.93
N ALA A 395 -28.35 25.34 -13.98
CA ALA A 395 -29.63 26.01 -14.16
C ALA A 395 -29.48 27.43 -13.59
#